data_AF-A0A0G1W8W2-F1
#
_entry.id   AF-A0A0G1W8W2-F1
#
_cell.length_a   1.000
_cell.length_b   1.000
_cell.length_c   1.000
_cell.angle_alpha   90.00
_cell.angle_beta   90.00
_cell.angle_gamma   90.00
#
_symmetry.space_group_name_H-M   'P 1'
#
loop_
_entity.id
_entity.type
_entity.pdbx_description
1 polymer ?
#
loop_
_entity_poly.entity_id
_entity_poly.type
_entity_poly.pdbx_seq_one_letter_code
_entity_poly.pdbx_strand_id
1 'polypeptide(L)'
;MKIHATNLAYIDGANLYKGVEELGWKLDYKRFRTWLYEKYKVKKAFIFIGMIPKYKNIYTDLQECGFTLVFKEVVYDDKTGKPKGNCDADLVLRAARDTYESDFGKTIIVASDGDYASLVEFLKEKGKLGTILSPNKPEKCSILLKRTGAPISYLDDQRALLRTR
;
A
#
# COMPACT_ATOMS: atom_id res chain seq x y z
N MET A 1 28.67 -0.59 13.50
CA MET A 1 27.62 -0.91 12.50
C MET A 1 26.71 0.30 12.36
N LYS A 2 26.58 0.89 11.16
CA LYS A 2 25.53 1.89 10.92
C LYS A 2 24.19 1.14 10.98
N ILE A 3 23.33 1.47 11.93
CA ILE A 3 21.95 0.99 11.93
C ILE A 3 21.32 1.60 10.67
N HIS A 4 21.11 0.79 9.63
CA HIS A 4 20.40 1.26 8.45
C HIS A 4 18.97 1.59 8.88
N ALA A 5 18.59 2.86 8.76
CA ALA A 5 17.22 3.30 8.98
C ALA A 5 16.28 2.45 8.11
N THR A 6 15.27 1.87 8.74
CA THR A 6 14.42 0.87 8.07
C THR A 6 13.31 1.51 7.29
N ASN A 7 12.79 0.81 6.28
CA ASN A 7 11.79 1.38 5.40
C ASN A 7 10.38 1.21 5.98
N LEU A 8 9.47 2.06 5.54
CA LEU A 8 8.04 2.01 5.83
C LEU A 8 7.27 1.70 4.54
N ALA A 9 6.17 0.97 4.66
CA ALA A 9 5.22 0.79 3.57
C ALA A 9 3.87 1.39 3.92
N TYR A 10 3.29 2.15 2.98
CA TYR A 10 1.91 2.64 3.06
C TYR A 10 1.12 2.00 1.92
N ILE A 11 0.08 1.28 2.29
CA ILE A 11 -0.65 0.36 1.41
C ILE A 11 -2.09 0.80 1.37
N ASP A 12 -2.57 1.15 0.18
CA ASP A 12 -4.00 1.28 -0.07
C ASP A 12 -4.60 -0.13 -0.16
N GLY A 13 -5.32 -0.53 0.88
CA GLY A 13 -5.90 -1.86 0.98
C GLY A 13 -6.96 -2.13 -0.09
N ALA A 14 -7.73 -1.12 -0.46
CA ALA A 14 -8.77 -1.26 -1.48
C ALA A 14 -8.15 -1.36 -2.88
N ASN A 15 -7.14 -0.55 -3.19
CA ASN A 15 -6.42 -0.61 -4.47
C ASN A 15 -5.63 -1.91 -4.60
N LEU A 16 -4.99 -2.38 -3.52
CA LEU A 16 -4.28 -3.67 -3.50
C LEU A 16 -5.22 -4.85 -3.76
N TYR A 17 -6.34 -4.92 -3.03
CA TYR A 17 -7.30 -6.01 -3.18
C TYR A 17 -7.89 -6.06 -4.60
N LYS A 18 -8.42 -4.92 -5.07
CA LYS A 18 -9.05 -4.84 -6.41
C LYS A 18 -8.05 -5.10 -7.53
N GLY A 19 -6.85 -4.54 -7.42
CA GLY A 19 -5.81 -4.72 -8.44
C GLY A 19 -5.42 -6.19 -8.59
N VAL A 20 -5.18 -6.90 -7.48
CA VAL A 20 -4.82 -8.33 -7.54
C VAL A 20 -6.00 -9.19 -8.00
N GLU A 21 -7.23 -8.87 -7.60
CA GLU A 21 -8.45 -9.54 -8.09
C GLU A 21 -8.57 -9.42 -9.62
N GLU A 22 -8.31 -8.24 -10.18
CA GLU A 22 -8.29 -8.02 -11.63
C GLU A 22 -7.16 -8.75 -12.37
N LEU A 23 -6.06 -9.10 -11.68
CA LEU A 23 -5.00 -9.94 -12.22
C LEU A 23 -5.37 -11.43 -12.26
N GLY A 24 -6.47 -11.83 -11.62
CA GLY A 24 -6.95 -13.22 -11.63
C GLY A 24 -6.14 -14.17 -10.75
N TRP A 25 -5.54 -13.66 -9.67
CA TRP A 25 -4.90 -14.50 -8.65
C TRP A 25 -5.15 -13.93 -7.24
N LYS A 26 -4.83 -14.72 -6.20
CA LYS A 26 -5.01 -14.31 -4.81
C LYS A 26 -3.66 -14.05 -4.15
N LEU A 27 -3.54 -12.90 -3.49
CA LEU A 27 -2.34 -12.52 -2.77
C LEU A 27 -2.22 -13.30 -1.45
N ASP A 28 -1.07 -13.93 -1.24
CA ASP A 28 -0.67 -14.44 0.07
C ASP A 28 -0.05 -13.28 0.88
N TYR A 29 -0.82 -12.72 1.80
CA TYR A 29 -0.41 -11.56 2.60
C TYR A 29 0.80 -11.85 3.51
N LYS A 30 0.97 -13.09 3.97
CA LYS A 30 2.13 -13.48 4.79
C LYS A 30 3.40 -13.47 3.96
N ARG A 31 3.36 -14.03 2.75
CA ARG A 31 4.47 -13.96 1.80
C ARG A 31 4.74 -12.53 1.36
N PHE A 32 3.69 -11.76 1.09
CA PHE A 32 3.82 -10.35 0.73
C PHE A 32 4.54 -9.55 1.83
N ARG A 33 4.14 -9.74 3.10
CA ARG A 33 4.81 -9.08 4.23
C ARG A 33 6.28 -9.47 4.33
N THR A 34 6.58 -10.76 4.15
CA THR A 34 7.95 -11.29 4.18
C THR A 34 8.78 -10.68 3.05
N TRP A 35 8.25 -10.66 1.84
CA TRP A 35 8.90 -10.08 0.67
C TRP A 35 9.18 -8.57 0.81
N LEU A 36 8.23 -7.80 1.38
CA LEU A 36 8.44 -6.39 1.70
C LEU A 36 9.64 -6.19 2.63
N TYR A 37 9.82 -7.07 3.61
CA TYR A 37 10.98 -7.02 4.50
C TYR A 37 12.26 -7.45 3.79
N GLU A 38 12.27 -8.59 3.10
CA GLU A 38 13.48 -9.14 2.49
C GLU A 38 14.02 -8.26 1.37
N LYS A 39 13.16 -7.83 0.44
CA LYS A 39 13.53 -7.06 -0.75
C LYS A 39 13.69 -5.57 -0.44
N TYR A 40 12.77 -4.98 0.32
CA TYR A 40 12.72 -3.53 0.53
C TYR A 40 13.06 -3.11 1.96
N LYS A 41 13.45 -4.02 2.86
CA LYS A 41 13.79 -3.71 4.26
C LYS A 41 12.67 -2.96 5.01
N VAL A 42 11.42 -3.24 4.64
CA VAL A 42 10.22 -2.67 5.29
C VAL A 42 10.01 -3.33 6.66
N LYS A 43 10.27 -2.57 7.72
CA LYS A 43 10.02 -3.02 9.10
C LYS A 43 8.58 -2.82 9.54
N LYS A 44 7.91 -1.76 9.08
CA LYS A 44 6.51 -1.48 9.40
C LYS A 44 5.72 -1.21 8.12
N ALA A 45 4.62 -1.92 7.96
CA ALA A 45 3.75 -1.81 6.80
C ALA A 45 2.34 -1.46 7.28
N PHE A 46 1.83 -0.31 6.86
CA PHE A 46 0.51 0.20 7.18
C PHE A 46 -0.45 -0.15 6.06
N ILE A 47 -1.54 -0.86 6.37
CA ILE A 47 -2.66 -1.08 5.44
C ILE A 47 -3.80 -0.16 5.85
N PHE A 48 -4.17 0.73 4.93
CA PHE A 48 -5.31 1.61 5.07
C PHE A 48 -6.54 0.93 4.50
N ILE A 49 -7.59 0.81 5.31
CA ILE A 49 -8.78 0.04 4.95
C ILE A 49 -10.04 0.57 5.64
N GLY A 50 -11.16 0.55 4.92
CA GLY A 50 -12.46 0.82 5.52
C GLY A 50 -12.86 -0.25 6.52
N MET A 51 -13.31 0.15 7.71
CA MET A 51 -13.81 -0.74 8.74
C MET A 51 -15.24 -1.18 8.42
N ILE A 52 -15.41 -2.47 8.10
CA ILE A 52 -16.69 -3.11 7.84
C ILE A 52 -16.77 -4.35 8.73
N PRO A 53 -17.71 -4.41 9.70
CA PRO A 53 -17.76 -5.48 10.70
C PRO A 53 -17.73 -6.92 10.15
N LYS A 54 -18.35 -7.15 8.97
CA LYS A 54 -18.38 -8.47 8.32
C LYS A 54 -17.00 -9.00 7.92
N TYR A 55 -15.98 -8.15 7.83
CA TYR A 55 -14.61 -8.53 7.42
C TYR A 55 -13.64 -8.67 8.60
N LYS A 56 -14.15 -8.80 9.84
CA LYS A 56 -13.34 -8.91 11.05
C LYS A 56 -12.23 -9.96 10.96
N ASN A 57 -12.52 -11.14 10.41
CA ASN A 57 -11.52 -12.21 10.31
C ASN A 57 -10.37 -11.82 9.38
N ILE A 58 -10.64 -11.14 8.25
CA ILE A 58 -9.60 -10.64 7.35
C ILE A 58 -8.71 -9.62 8.09
N TYR A 59 -9.28 -8.78 8.95
CA TYR A 59 -8.48 -7.83 9.73
C TYR A 59 -7.55 -8.55 10.71
N THR A 60 -8.05 -9.57 11.40
CA THR A 60 -7.23 -10.42 12.28
C THR A 60 -6.09 -11.08 11.50
N ASP A 61 -6.39 -11.71 10.35
CA ASP A 61 -5.39 -12.38 9.52
C ASP A 61 -4.29 -11.42 9.04
N LEU A 62 -4.66 -10.19 8.64
CA LEU A 62 -3.70 -9.16 8.23
C LEU A 62 -2.80 -8.73 9.40
N GLN A 63 -3.36 -8.57 10.60
CA GLN A 63 -2.57 -8.24 11.79
C GLN A 63 -1.61 -9.37 12.16
N GLU A 64 -2.06 -10.63 12.11
CA GLU A 64 -1.22 -11.81 12.34
C GLU A 64 -0.11 -11.95 11.29
N CYS A 65 -0.37 -11.54 10.04
CA CYS A 65 0.66 -11.44 9.02
C CYS A 65 1.71 -10.35 9.34
N GLY A 66 1.45 -9.44 10.28
CA GLY A 66 2.39 -8.39 10.70
C GLY A 66 2.15 -7.02 10.05
N PHE A 67 0.93 -6.75 9.58
CA PHE A 67 0.52 -5.43 9.12
C PHE A 67 -0.06 -4.58 10.26
N THR A 68 0.21 -3.27 10.23
CA THR A 68 -0.48 -2.30 11.08
C THR A 68 -1.71 -1.79 10.32
N LEU A 69 -2.90 -2.09 10.81
CA LEU A 69 -4.14 -1.61 10.17
C LEU A 69 -4.44 -0.17 10.59
N VAL A 70 -4.75 0.68 9.60
CA VAL A 70 -5.26 2.04 9.81
C VAL A 70 -6.68 2.06 9.26
N PHE A 71 -7.65 2.13 10.17
CA PHE A 71 -9.05 2.04 9.82
C PHE A 71 -9.64 3.40 9.48
N LYS A 72 -10.46 3.43 8.43
CA LYS A 72 -11.38 4.52 8.12
C LYS A 72 -12.81 4.10 8.44
N GLU A 73 -13.58 4.97 9.08
CA GLU A 73 -15.02 4.76 9.21
C GLU A 73 -15.68 4.70 7.83
N VAL A 74 -16.59 3.75 7.65
CA VAL A 74 -17.28 3.53 6.38
C VAL A 74 -18.67 4.12 6.48
N VAL A 75 -18.98 5.05 5.59
CA VAL A 75 -20.34 5.53 5.38
C VAL A 75 -20.98 4.77 4.24
N TYR A 76 -22.29 4.52 4.30
CA TYR A 76 -23.00 3.80 3.25
C TYR A 76 -23.76 4.79 2.38
N ASP A 77 -23.72 4.55 1.07
CA ASP A 77 -24.51 5.34 0.14
C ASP A 77 -25.99 4.98 0.28
N ASP A 78 -26.82 5.94 0.67
CA ASP A 78 -28.26 5.70 0.95
C ASP A 78 -29.04 5.15 -0.25
N LYS A 79 -28.57 5.38 -1.49
CA LYS A 79 -29.25 4.96 -2.71
C LYS A 79 -28.79 3.58 -3.19
N THR A 80 -27.51 3.28 -3.05
CA THR A 80 -26.88 2.06 -3.61
C THR A 80 -26.48 1.04 -2.57
N GLY A 81 -26.51 1.40 -1.28
CA GLY A 81 -26.01 0.57 -0.17
C GLY A 81 -24.50 0.32 -0.22
N LYS A 82 -23.76 0.99 -1.11
CA LYS A 82 -22.33 0.75 -1.29
C LYS A 82 -21.52 1.41 -0.17
N PRO A 83 -20.56 0.70 0.43
CA PRO A 83 -19.66 1.28 1.42
C PRO A 83 -18.72 2.30 0.75
N LYS A 84 -18.59 3.48 1.37
CA LYS A 84 -17.63 4.54 1.05
C LYS A 84 -16.66 4.65 2.23
N GLY A 85 -15.46 4.11 2.03
CA GLY A 85 -14.36 4.13 3.01
C GLY A 85 -13.04 4.44 2.32
N ASN A 86 -13.01 5.50 1.51
CA ASN A 86 -11.78 5.95 0.87
C ASN A 86 -10.78 6.39 1.97
N CYS A 87 -9.57 5.83 1.92
CA CYS A 87 -8.50 6.10 2.87
C CYS A 87 -7.34 6.92 2.27
N ASP A 88 -7.45 7.42 1.04
CA ASP A 88 -6.37 8.11 0.32
C ASP A 88 -5.84 9.30 1.13
N ALA A 89 -6.74 10.14 1.63
CA ALA A 89 -6.39 11.29 2.45
C ALA A 89 -5.67 10.90 3.76
N ASP A 90 -6.14 9.85 4.43
CA ASP A 90 -5.54 9.35 5.67
C ASP A 90 -4.15 8.75 5.40
N LEU A 91 -3.97 8.06 4.27
CA LEU A 91 -2.68 7.53 3.82
C LEU A 91 -1.69 8.66 3.53
N VAL A 92 -2.11 9.64 2.73
CA VAL A 92 -1.30 10.82 2.39
C VAL A 92 -0.89 11.57 3.64
N LEU A 93 -1.84 11.88 4.53
CA LEU A 93 -1.57 12.60 5.77
C LEU A 93 -0.59 11.83 6.65
N ARG A 94 -0.81 10.52 6.82
CA ARG A 94 0.06 9.68 7.64
C ARG A 94 1.48 9.61 7.08
N ALA A 95 1.64 9.39 5.78
CA ALA A 95 2.94 9.31 5.14
C ALA A 95 3.70 10.65 5.18
N ALA A 96 2.99 11.77 4.98
CA ALA A 96 3.55 13.10 5.11
C ALA A 96 4.00 13.39 6.55
N ARG A 97 3.16 13.09 7.54
CA ARG A 97 3.48 13.26 8.96
C ARG A 97 4.70 12.45 9.37
N ASP A 98 4.69 11.15 9.09
CA ASP A 98 5.79 10.25 9.46
C ASP A 98 7.11 10.69 8.79
N THR A 99 7.06 11.29 7.59
CA THR A 99 8.23 11.87 6.91
C THR A 99 8.95 12.96 7.72
N TYR A 100 8.21 13.73 8.51
CA TYR A 100 8.77 14.79 9.37
C TYR A 100 9.02 14.33 10.80
N GLU A 101 8.20 13.42 11.32
CA GLU A 101 8.18 13.07 12.75
C GLU A 101 8.94 11.77 13.07
N SER A 102 9.35 10.99 12.07
CA SER A 102 9.99 9.69 12.28
C SER A 102 11.33 9.56 11.56
N ASP A 103 12.31 8.94 12.24
CA ASP A 103 13.55 8.53 11.61
C ASP A 103 13.41 7.15 10.95
N PHE A 104 13.39 7.13 9.63
CA PHE A 104 13.27 5.93 8.81
C PHE A 104 13.96 6.15 7.46
N GLY A 105 14.26 5.05 6.75
CA GLY A 105 15.01 5.08 5.49
C GLY A 105 14.19 5.66 4.34
N LYS A 106 13.41 4.81 3.68
CA LYS A 106 12.60 5.11 2.51
C LYS A 106 11.16 4.64 2.68
N THR A 107 10.29 5.22 1.87
CA THR A 107 8.87 4.93 1.77
C THR A 107 8.59 4.05 0.57
N ILE A 108 7.87 2.97 0.79
CA ILE A 108 7.28 2.12 -0.24
C ILE A 108 5.78 2.43 -0.30
N ILE A 109 5.27 2.78 -1.46
CA ILE A 109 3.83 3.02 -1.66
C ILE A 109 3.26 1.82 -2.41
N VAL A 110 2.19 1.21 -1.92
CA VAL A 110 1.51 0.12 -2.61
C VAL A 110 0.16 0.62 -3.10
N ALA A 111 0.15 1.11 -4.34
CA ALA A 111 -1.03 1.64 -5.03
C ALA A 111 -0.75 1.78 -6.53
N SER A 112 -1.83 1.85 -7.33
CA SER A 112 -1.81 2.17 -8.76
C SER A 112 -2.59 3.45 -9.09
N ASP A 113 -3.19 4.09 -8.07
CA ASP A 113 -4.06 5.25 -8.22
C ASP A 113 -3.27 6.55 -8.46
N GLY A 114 -3.77 7.38 -9.36
CA GLY A 114 -3.18 8.68 -9.70
C GLY A 114 -3.24 9.69 -8.57
N ASP A 115 -4.17 9.55 -7.62
CA ASP A 115 -4.35 10.46 -6.50
C ASP A 115 -3.13 10.51 -5.56
N TYR A 116 -2.29 9.47 -5.61
CA TYR A 116 -1.03 9.43 -4.87
C TYR A 116 0.14 10.15 -5.55
N ALA A 117 -0.03 10.70 -6.75
CA ALA A 117 1.07 11.35 -7.48
C ALA A 117 1.68 12.54 -6.72
N SER A 118 0.87 13.32 -6.03
CA SER A 118 1.32 14.44 -5.19
C SER A 118 2.17 13.97 -4.00
N LEU A 119 1.76 12.87 -3.34
CA LEU A 119 2.54 12.24 -2.27
C LEU A 119 3.86 11.70 -2.80
N VAL A 120 3.87 11.09 -3.99
CA VAL A 120 5.08 10.58 -4.63
C VAL A 120 6.07 11.70 -4.90
N GLU A 121 5.63 12.83 -5.47
CA GLU A 121 6.50 13.99 -5.71
C GLU A 121 7.03 14.57 -4.40
N PHE A 122 6.16 14.76 -3.40
CA PHE A 122 6.57 15.20 -2.07
C PHE A 122 7.66 14.29 -1.47
N LEU A 123 7.48 12.96 -1.53
CA LEU A 123 8.46 12.01 -1.02
C LEU A 123 9.77 12.03 -1.81
N LYS A 124 9.74 12.31 -3.13
CA LYS A 124 10.95 12.50 -3.94
C LYS A 124 11.71 13.74 -3.51
N GLU A 125 11.01 14.87 -3.37
CA GLU A 125 11.60 16.13 -2.91
C GLU A 125 12.27 16.00 -1.54
N LYS A 126 11.68 15.20 -0.64
CA LYS A 126 12.27 14.91 0.68
C LYS A 126 13.34 13.83 0.65
N GLY A 127 13.66 13.26 -0.51
CA GLY A 127 14.61 12.15 -0.63
C GLY A 127 14.15 10.90 0.15
N LYS A 128 12.85 10.74 0.37
CA LYS A 128 12.24 9.66 1.17
C LYS A 128 11.52 8.63 0.31
N LEU A 129 11.30 8.86 -0.98
CA LEU A 129 10.72 7.85 -1.86
C LEU A 129 11.68 6.67 -2.08
N GLY A 130 11.18 5.44 -1.90
CA GLY A 130 11.85 4.20 -2.27
C GLY A 130 11.36 3.66 -3.62
N THR A 131 10.12 3.18 -3.69
CA THR A 131 9.47 2.72 -4.94
C THR A 131 7.95 2.65 -4.77
N ILE A 132 7.25 2.63 -5.90
CA ILE A 132 5.82 2.32 -5.98
C ILE A 132 5.68 0.83 -6.35
N LEU A 133 4.86 0.11 -5.60
CA LEU A 133 4.46 -1.26 -5.90
C LEU A 133 3.04 -1.23 -6.44
N SER A 134 2.90 -1.36 -7.75
CA SER A 134 1.59 -1.34 -8.40
C SER A 134 0.95 -2.73 -8.32
N PRO A 135 -0.24 -2.89 -7.71
CA PRO A 135 -1.01 -4.14 -7.73
C PRO A 135 -1.70 -4.42 -9.08
N ASN A 136 -1.39 -3.66 -10.13
CA ASN A 136 -1.98 -3.78 -11.46
C ASN A 136 -0.90 -4.02 -12.52
N LYS A 137 -1.33 -4.33 -13.74
CA LYS A 137 -0.42 -4.34 -14.90
C LYS A 137 0.02 -2.92 -15.28
N PRO A 138 1.15 -2.76 -16.00
CA PRO A 138 1.62 -1.46 -16.44
C PRO A 138 0.53 -0.62 -17.11
N GLU A 139 -0.33 -1.20 -17.95
CA GLU A 139 -1.36 -0.49 -18.71
C GLU A 139 -2.44 0.14 -17.80
N LYS A 140 -2.70 -0.48 -16.64
CA LYS A 140 -3.69 -0.04 -15.65
C LYS A 140 -3.09 0.82 -14.53
N CYS A 141 -1.77 0.91 -14.43
CA CYS A 141 -1.12 1.84 -13.52
C CYS A 141 -1.29 3.28 -14.02
N SER A 142 -1.77 4.18 -13.15
CA SER A 142 -2.09 5.56 -13.51
C SER A 142 -0.93 6.27 -14.22
N ILE A 143 -1.25 6.97 -15.30
CA ILE A 143 -0.28 7.80 -16.03
C ILE A 143 0.28 8.92 -15.16
N LEU A 144 -0.49 9.40 -14.16
CA LEU A 144 -0.02 10.42 -13.22
C LEU A 144 1.13 9.89 -12.38
N LEU A 145 1.03 8.65 -11.86
CA LEU A 145 2.13 8.01 -11.15
C LEU A 145 3.34 7.80 -12.07
N LYS A 146 3.14 7.34 -13.31
CA LYS A 146 4.24 7.15 -14.27
C LYS A 146 4.97 8.46 -14.60
N ARG A 147 4.22 9.55 -14.76
CA ARG A 147 4.76 10.89 -15.07
C ARG A 147 5.64 11.44 -13.95
N THR A 148 5.52 10.94 -12.73
CA THR A 148 6.45 11.30 -11.65
C THR A 148 7.89 10.83 -11.91
N GLY A 149 8.10 9.87 -12.81
CA GLY A 149 9.41 9.24 -13.01
C GLY A 149 9.90 8.44 -11.78
N ALA A 150 9.02 8.18 -10.81
CA ALA A 150 9.31 7.29 -9.69
C ALA A 150 9.60 5.86 -10.18
N PRO A 151 10.49 5.12 -9.50
CA PRO A 151 10.65 3.70 -9.79
C PRO A 151 9.37 2.94 -9.43
N ILE A 152 8.82 2.18 -10.38
CA ILE A 152 7.62 1.36 -10.22
C ILE A 152 7.99 -0.12 -10.41
N SER A 153 7.55 -0.98 -9.49
CA SER A 153 7.55 -2.43 -9.65
C SER A 153 6.12 -2.94 -9.68
N TYR A 154 5.83 -3.93 -10.52
CA TYR A 154 4.48 -4.51 -10.63
C TYR A 154 4.40 -5.81 -9.82
N LEU A 155 3.31 -5.99 -9.08
CA LEU A 155 3.13 -7.20 -8.27
C LEU A 155 2.90 -8.44 -9.14
N ASP A 156 2.37 -8.29 -10.36
CA ASP A 156 2.13 -9.40 -11.28
C ASP A 156 3.45 -10.09 -11.70
N ASP A 157 4.54 -9.32 -11.83
CA ASP A 157 5.88 -9.85 -12.11
C ASP A 157 6.39 -10.78 -10.98
N GLN A 158 5.81 -10.64 -9.79
CA GLN A 158 6.17 -11.40 -8.60
C GLN A 158 5.11 -12.48 -8.25
N ARG A 159 4.14 -12.72 -9.15
CA ARG A 159 3.01 -13.63 -8.93
C ARG A 159 3.43 -15.02 -8.45
N ALA A 160 4.49 -15.60 -9.03
CA ALA A 160 4.96 -16.94 -8.64
C ALA A 160 5.37 -17.01 -7.15
N LEU A 161 5.93 -15.91 -6.63
CA LEU A 161 6.32 -15.78 -5.23
C LEU A 161 5.12 -15.46 -4.33
N LEU A 162 4.29 -14.52 -4.77
CA LEU A 162 3.28 -13.86 -3.93
C LEU A 162 1.89 -14.50 -3.96
N ARG A 163 1.60 -15.41 -4.89
CA ARG A 163 0.28 -16.08 -4.95
C ARG A 163 0.10 -17.10 -3.83
N THR A 164 -1.15 -17.29 -3.42
CA THR A 164 -1.53 -18.48 -2.64
C THR A 164 -1.20 -19.75 -3.41
N ARG A 165 -0.81 -20.81 -2.71
CA ARG A 165 -0.61 -22.14 -3.33
C ARG A 165 -1.91 -22.70 -3.88
#